data_AF-A0A956SWH9-F1
#
_entry.id   AF-A0A956SWH9-F1
#
_cell.length_a   1.000
_cell.length_b   1.000
_cell.length_c   1.000
_cell.angle_alpha   90.00
_cell.angle_beta   90.00
_cell.angle_gamma   90.00
#
_symmetry.space_group_name_H-M   'P 1'
#
loop_
_entity.id
_entity.type
_entity.pdbx_description
1 polymer ?
#
loop_
_entity_poly.entity_id
_entity_poly.type
_entity_poly.pdbx_seq_one_letter_code
_entity_poly.pdbx_strand_id
1 'polypeptide(L)'
;MSGSLTFRDGSWVISDLPGHVSLRFKQVFTGIASGTVPPFTLRDTPDRARDLDWFMSRYPLRMSPETAARLRASVADYQEGQDRVARLLSGDHVPPDAVGIRAPERADPHQVRAAALLRETGRLLLLDDVGLGK
;
A
#
# COMPACT_ATOMS: atom_id res chain seq x y z
N MET A 1 13.97 -20.29 17.53
CA MET A 1 12.52 -20.07 17.61
C MET A 1 12.09 -19.21 16.43
N SER A 2 10.97 -19.54 15.77
CA SER A 2 10.37 -18.71 14.72
C SER A 2 9.35 -17.75 15.37
N GLY A 3 9.33 -16.50 14.89
CA GLY A 3 8.42 -15.47 15.39
C GLY A 3 6.96 -15.79 15.09
N SER A 4 6.05 -14.96 15.59
CA SER A 4 4.61 -15.09 15.35
C SER A 4 4.03 -13.79 14.79
N LEU A 5 3.00 -13.94 13.97
CA LEU A 5 2.20 -12.86 13.41
C LEU A 5 0.75 -13.04 13.88
N THR A 6 0.14 -11.97 14.37
CA THR A 6 -1.28 -11.94 14.76
C THR A 6 -1.93 -10.67 14.24
N PHE A 7 -3.16 -10.78 13.75
CA PHE A 7 -3.97 -9.63 13.39
C PHE A 7 -4.92 -9.27 14.52
N ARG A 8 -4.88 -8.02 15.00
CA ARG A 8 -5.82 -7.48 16.00
C ARG A 8 -5.96 -5.98 15.86
N ASP A 9 -7.16 -5.46 16.13
CA ASP A 9 -7.43 -4.02 16.19
C ASP A 9 -6.95 -3.24 14.95
N GLY A 10 -7.15 -3.82 13.75
CA GLY A 10 -6.71 -3.21 12.48
C GLY A 10 -5.20 -3.12 12.33
N SER A 11 -4.44 -3.94 13.05
CA SER A 11 -2.98 -3.94 13.05
C SER A 11 -2.39 -5.35 13.03
N TRP A 12 -1.22 -5.45 12.42
CA TRP A 12 -0.34 -6.60 12.42
C TRP A 12 0.60 -6.54 13.61
N VAL A 13 0.59 -7.57 14.45
CA VAL A 13 1.46 -7.67 15.63
C VAL A 13 2.44 -8.81 15.45
N ILE A 14 3.72 -8.46 15.48
CA ILE A 14 4.84 -9.36 15.24
C ILE A 14 5.55 -9.60 16.57
N SER A 15 5.53 -10.84 17.06
CA SER A 15 6.09 -11.23 18.36
C SER A 15 7.18 -12.30 18.20
N ASP A 16 7.98 -12.49 19.25
CA ASP A 16 9.01 -13.54 19.36
C ASP A 16 10.03 -13.56 18.21
N LEU A 17 10.27 -12.41 17.58
CA LEU A 17 11.17 -12.29 16.44
C LEU A 17 12.64 -12.37 16.92
N PRO A 18 13.47 -13.30 16.40
CA PRO A 18 14.88 -13.38 16.79
C PRO A 18 15.62 -12.05 16.54
N GLY A 19 16.65 -11.75 17.34
CA GLY A 19 17.35 -10.45 17.27
C GLY A 19 17.86 -10.09 15.86
N HIS A 20 18.50 -11.05 15.16
CA HIS A 20 18.97 -10.83 13.79
C HIS A 20 17.82 -10.61 12.78
N VAL A 21 16.66 -11.25 12.99
CA VAL A 21 15.46 -11.05 12.16
C VAL A 21 14.79 -9.71 12.49
N SER A 22 14.80 -9.28 13.75
CA SER A 22 14.32 -7.96 14.19
C SER A 22 15.08 -6.82 13.53
N LEU A 23 16.39 -6.96 13.33
CA LEU A 23 17.18 -5.98 12.59
C LEU A 23 16.73 -5.89 11.12
N ARG A 24 16.51 -7.03 10.47
CA ARG A 24 16.00 -7.08 9.08
C ARG A 24 14.58 -6.53 8.98
N PHE A 25 13.73 -6.84 9.94
CA PHE A 25 12.37 -6.33 10.02
C PHE A 25 12.36 -4.79 10.06
N LYS A 26 13.18 -4.18 10.93
CA LYS A 26 13.29 -2.70 11.03
C LYS A 26 13.88 -2.04 9.77
N GLN A 27 14.68 -2.75 8.97
CA GLN A 27 15.18 -2.26 7.69
C GLN A 27 14.09 -2.22 6.61
N VAL A 28 13.17 -3.18 6.62
CA VAL A 28 12.05 -3.27 5.67
C VAL A 28 10.91 -2.34 6.08
N PHE A 29 10.57 -2.34 7.37
CA PHE A 29 9.50 -1.54 7.95
C PHE A 29 10.08 -0.30 8.61
N THR A 30 10.28 0.75 7.81
CA THR A 30 10.74 2.07 8.27
C THR A 30 9.78 2.67 9.31
N GLY A 31 10.33 3.47 10.22
CA GLY A 31 9.58 4.13 11.30
C GLY A 31 9.60 3.41 12.65
N ILE A 32 10.20 2.23 12.74
CA ILE A 32 10.46 1.54 14.01
C ILE A 32 11.81 1.98 14.57
N ALA A 33 11.83 2.50 15.80
CA ALA A 33 13.07 2.94 16.43
C ALA A 33 14.07 1.79 16.59
N SER A 34 15.37 2.10 16.45
CA SER A 34 16.45 1.10 16.43
C SER A 34 16.54 0.30 17.74
N GLY A 35 16.21 0.90 18.88
CA GLY A 35 16.18 0.25 20.19
C GLY A 35 14.93 -0.60 20.47
N THR A 36 13.88 -0.51 19.63
CA THR A 36 12.64 -1.25 19.87
C THR A 36 12.83 -2.75 19.66
N VAL A 37 12.26 -3.53 20.58
CA VAL A 37 12.18 -4.99 20.57
C VAL A 37 10.72 -5.43 20.37
N PRO A 38 10.46 -6.68 19.94
CA PRO A 38 9.10 -7.19 19.81
C PRO A 38 8.28 -7.05 21.11
N PRO A 39 6.95 -6.82 21.01
CA PRO A 39 6.16 -6.89 19.79
C PRO A 39 6.26 -5.63 18.91
N PHE A 40 6.42 -5.83 17.60
CA PHE A 40 6.29 -4.75 16.63
C PHE A 40 4.84 -4.66 16.15
N THR A 41 4.32 -3.44 16.01
CA THR A 41 2.95 -3.20 15.55
C THR A 41 2.98 -2.40 14.25
N LEU A 42 2.29 -2.89 13.23
CA LEU A 42 2.11 -2.21 11.95
C LEU A 42 0.62 -2.02 11.70
N ARG A 43 0.20 -0.81 11.32
CA ARG A 43 -1.18 -0.59 10.87
C ARG A 43 -1.47 -1.42 9.62
N ASP A 44 -2.68 -1.94 9.53
CA ASP A 44 -3.12 -2.65 8.34
C ASP A 44 -3.32 -1.70 7.16
N THR A 45 -2.42 -1.81 6.19
CA THR A 45 -2.48 -1.11 4.91
C THR A 45 -2.05 -2.09 3.83
N PRO A 46 -2.62 -2.02 2.61
CA PRO A 46 -2.27 -2.95 1.53
C PRO A 46 -0.77 -3.03 1.26
N ASP A 47 -0.05 -1.89 1.25
CA ASP A 47 1.41 -1.84 1.08
C ASP A 47 2.14 -2.63 2.17
N ARG A 48 1.80 -2.40 3.45
CA ARG A 48 2.44 -3.09 4.58
C ARG A 48 2.08 -4.58 4.59
N ALA A 49 0.88 -4.97 4.19
CA ALA A 49 0.49 -6.36 4.04
C ALA A 49 1.30 -7.06 2.94
N ARG A 50 1.51 -6.38 1.81
CA ARG A 50 2.38 -6.89 0.73
C ARG A 50 3.83 -7.04 1.17
N ASP A 51 4.37 -6.05 1.87
CA ASP A 51 5.71 -6.11 2.45
C ASP A 51 5.84 -7.25 3.47
N LEU A 52 4.81 -7.47 4.30
CA LEU A 52 4.76 -8.57 5.27
C LEU A 52 4.76 -9.93 4.58
N ASP A 53 3.93 -10.12 3.57
CA ASP A 53 3.89 -11.34 2.75
C ASP A 53 5.25 -11.63 2.11
N TRP A 54 5.87 -10.61 1.50
CA TRP A 54 7.23 -10.71 0.97
C TRP A 54 8.27 -11.05 2.06
N PHE A 55 8.16 -10.44 3.23
CA PHE A 55 9.07 -10.70 4.35
C PHE A 55 8.94 -12.15 4.82
N MET A 56 7.72 -12.66 4.93
CA MET A 56 7.40 -14.01 5.39
C MET A 56 7.84 -15.11 4.41
N SER A 57 8.00 -14.80 3.12
CA SER A 57 8.63 -15.73 2.17
C SER A 57 10.09 -16.05 2.50
N ARG A 58 10.78 -15.17 3.26
CA ARG A 58 12.17 -15.32 3.69
C ARG A 58 12.30 -15.65 5.16
N TYR A 59 11.42 -15.10 5.99
CA TYR A 59 11.40 -15.29 7.44
C TYR A 59 10.02 -15.81 7.85
N PRO A 60 9.75 -17.11 7.68
CA PRO A 60 8.44 -17.68 8.00
C PRO A 60 8.04 -17.42 9.45
N LEU A 61 6.84 -16.88 9.64
CA LEU A 61 6.24 -16.61 10.95
C LEU A 61 5.06 -17.55 11.17
N ARG A 62 4.87 -17.94 12.43
CA ARG A 62 3.70 -18.72 12.85
C ARG A 62 2.49 -17.79 12.92
N MET A 63 1.35 -18.23 12.39
CA MET A 63 0.11 -17.46 12.41
C MET A 63 -1.09 -18.40 12.46
N SER A 64 -2.22 -17.90 12.96
CA SER A 64 -3.48 -18.61 12.91
C SER A 64 -4.04 -18.63 11.48
N PRO A 65 -4.92 -19.59 11.13
CA PRO A 65 -5.60 -19.60 9.83
C PRO A 65 -6.36 -18.31 9.52
N GLU A 66 -6.97 -17.68 10.53
CA GLU A 66 -7.70 -16.42 10.42
C GLU A 66 -6.76 -15.27 10.07
N THR A 67 -5.61 -15.19 10.77
CA THR A 67 -4.57 -14.19 10.48
C THR A 67 -4.02 -14.37 9.06
N ALA A 68 -3.77 -15.62 8.64
CA ALA A 68 -3.32 -15.93 7.28
C ALA A 68 -4.36 -15.56 6.22
N ALA A 69 -5.65 -15.79 6.49
CA ALA A 69 -6.73 -15.38 5.59
C ALA A 69 -6.81 -13.85 5.47
N ARG A 70 -6.70 -13.11 6.59
CA ARG A 70 -6.66 -11.65 6.56
C ARG A 70 -5.46 -11.12 5.75
N LEU A 71 -4.28 -11.75 5.89
CA LEU A 71 -3.09 -11.31 5.18
C LEU A 71 -3.27 -11.48 3.67
N ARG A 72 -3.78 -12.65 3.24
CA ARG A 72 -4.08 -12.92 1.84
C ARG A 72 -5.10 -11.94 1.25
N ALA A 73 -6.17 -11.62 1.99
CA ALA A 73 -7.14 -10.63 1.55
C ALA A 73 -6.49 -9.24 1.37
N SER A 74 -5.69 -8.79 2.32
CA SER A 74 -5.03 -7.48 2.26
C SER A 74 -3.98 -7.41 1.13
N VAL A 75 -3.35 -8.53 0.79
CA VAL A 75 -2.45 -8.64 -0.37
C VAL A 75 -3.23 -8.61 -1.68
N ALA A 76 -4.42 -9.20 -1.74
CA ALA A 76 -5.30 -9.11 -2.91
C ALA A 76 -5.76 -7.65 -3.11
N ASP A 77 -6.13 -6.94 -2.04
CA ASP A 77 -6.49 -5.51 -2.10
C ASP A 77 -5.35 -4.67 -2.70
N TYR A 78 -4.08 -4.99 -2.36
CA TYR A 78 -2.91 -4.35 -2.96
C TYR A 78 -2.85 -4.59 -4.47
N GLN A 79 -3.02 -5.84 -4.92
CA GLN A 79 -2.98 -6.22 -6.33
C GLN A 79 -4.09 -5.53 -7.13
N GLU A 80 -5.32 -5.52 -6.60
CA GLU A 80 -6.44 -4.83 -7.24
C GLU A 80 -6.20 -3.32 -7.37
N GLY A 81 -5.57 -2.70 -6.37
CA GLY A 81 -5.13 -1.30 -6.43
C GLY A 81 -4.10 -1.06 -7.52
N GLN A 82 -3.09 -1.92 -7.64
CA GLN A 82 -2.10 -1.84 -8.72
C GLN A 82 -2.76 -1.99 -10.10
N ASP A 83 -3.71 -2.91 -10.24
CA ASP A 83 -4.44 -3.11 -11.49
C ASP A 83 -5.32 -1.91 -11.86
N ARG A 84 -5.96 -1.26 -10.88
CA ARG A 84 -6.72 -0.01 -11.09
C ARG A 84 -5.80 1.10 -11.60
N VAL A 85 -4.65 1.29 -10.97
CA VAL A 85 -3.65 2.28 -11.41
C VAL A 85 -3.13 1.95 -12.82
N ALA A 86 -2.83 0.69 -13.11
CA ALA A 86 -2.35 0.26 -14.42
C ALA A 86 -3.38 0.54 -15.52
N ARG A 87 -4.68 0.28 -15.27
CA ARG A 87 -5.77 0.61 -16.21
C ARG A 87 -5.92 2.11 -16.45
N LEU A 88 -5.72 2.94 -15.42
CA LEU A 88 -5.73 4.40 -15.58
C LEU A 88 -4.56 4.88 -16.44
N LEU A 89 -3.39 4.25 -16.32
CA LEU A 89 -2.19 4.61 -17.09
C LEU A 89 -2.24 4.12 -18.54
N SER A 90 -2.82 2.95 -18.83
CA SER A 90 -2.90 2.41 -20.20
C SER A 90 -3.70 3.31 -21.15
N GLY A 91 -4.60 4.13 -20.61
CA GLY A 91 -5.40 5.08 -21.38
C GLY A 91 -6.67 4.51 -22.00
N ASP A 92 -6.93 3.22 -21.81
CA ASP A 92 -8.18 2.56 -22.24
C ASP A 92 -9.35 2.85 -21.30
N HIS A 93 -9.06 3.40 -20.11
CA HIS A 93 -10.07 3.81 -19.14
C HIS A 93 -10.40 5.29 -19.31
N VAL A 94 -11.64 5.58 -19.71
CA VAL A 94 -12.20 6.94 -19.67
C VAL A 94 -12.76 7.16 -18.26
N PRO A 95 -12.12 7.98 -17.41
CA PRO A 95 -12.66 8.26 -16.09
C PRO A 95 -13.96 9.07 -16.24
N PRO A 96 -14.92 8.96 -15.30
CA PRO A 96 -16.13 9.79 -15.33
C PRO A 96 -15.74 11.28 -15.36
N ASP A 97 -16.58 12.08 -16.01
CA ASP A 97 -16.35 13.50 -16.31
C ASP A 97 -15.66 14.26 -15.17
N ALA A 98 -14.72 15.14 -15.53
CA ALA A 98 -13.98 15.94 -14.57
C ALA A 98 -14.92 16.86 -13.77
N VAL A 99 -15.30 16.40 -12.59
CA VAL A 99 -16.00 17.21 -11.58
C VAL A 99 -15.09 18.36 -11.18
N GLY A 100 -15.53 19.61 -11.41
CA GLY A 100 -14.88 20.81 -10.88
C GLY A 100 -14.41 21.85 -11.90
N ILE A 101 -14.47 21.57 -13.21
CA ILE A 101 -14.18 22.59 -14.23
C ILE A 101 -15.44 23.42 -14.52
N ARG A 102 -15.28 24.74 -14.52
CA ARG A 102 -16.37 25.69 -14.77
C ARG A 102 -16.63 25.79 -16.28
N ALA A 103 -17.89 25.66 -16.67
CA ALA A 103 -18.30 25.87 -18.07
C ALA A 103 -17.91 27.28 -18.58
N PRO A 104 -17.52 27.43 -19.87
CA PRO A 104 -17.61 26.43 -20.94
C PRO A 104 -16.39 25.51 -21.08
N GLU A 105 -15.37 25.69 -20.23
CA GLU A 105 -14.13 24.93 -20.31
C GLU A 105 -14.37 23.45 -20.01
N ARG A 106 -13.60 22.58 -20.66
CA ARG A 106 -13.61 21.13 -20.43
C ARG A 106 -12.20 20.69 -20.08
N ALA A 107 -12.11 19.68 -19.21
CA ALA A 107 -10.83 19.12 -18.85
C ALA A 107 -10.22 18.42 -20.05
N ASP A 108 -8.94 18.67 -20.29
CA ASP A 108 -8.19 17.85 -21.23
C ASP A 108 -8.04 16.42 -20.68
N PRO A 109 -7.94 15.39 -21.54
CA PRO A 109 -7.86 14.00 -21.11
C PRO A 109 -6.72 13.70 -20.11
N HIS A 110 -5.60 14.44 -20.17
CA HIS A 110 -4.51 14.27 -19.20
C HIS A 110 -4.90 14.76 -17.80
N GLN A 111 -5.64 15.88 -17.70
CA GLN A 111 -6.15 16.41 -16.43
C GLN A 111 -7.16 15.45 -15.80
N VAL A 112 -8.05 14.86 -16.60
CA VAL A 112 -9.01 13.85 -16.12
C VAL A 112 -8.28 12.63 -15.57
N ARG A 113 -7.25 12.16 -16.29
CA ARG A 113 -6.42 11.02 -15.87
C ARG A 113 -5.62 11.32 -14.60
N ALA A 114 -5.02 12.50 -14.51
CA ALA A 114 -4.33 12.98 -13.32
C ALA A 114 -5.27 13.01 -12.09
N ALA A 115 -6.47 13.58 -12.24
CA ALA A 115 -7.45 13.62 -11.17
C ALA A 115 -7.94 12.22 -10.76
N ALA A 116 -8.09 11.29 -11.72
CA ALA A 116 -8.44 9.90 -11.42
C ALA A 116 -7.31 9.18 -10.66
N LEU A 117 -6.05 9.35 -11.10
CA LEU A 117 -4.88 8.80 -10.42
C LEU A 117 -4.76 9.33 -8.99
N LEU A 118 -4.91 10.65 -8.79
CA LEU A 118 -4.87 11.26 -7.46
C LEU A 118 -5.96 10.70 -6.54
N ARG A 119 -7.18 10.48 -7.04
CA ARG A 119 -8.28 9.89 -6.27
C ARG A 119 -8.01 8.43 -5.88
N GLU A 120 -7.42 7.65 -6.79
CA GLU A 120 -7.10 6.24 -6.54
C GLU A 120 -5.93 6.07 -5.55
N THR A 121 -4.86 6.87 -5.70
CA THR A 121 -3.64 6.71 -4.91
C THR A 121 -3.61 7.57 -3.65
N GLY A 122 -4.49 8.57 -3.55
CA GLY A 122 -4.49 9.61 -2.50
C GLY A 122 -3.32 10.59 -2.57
N ARG A 123 -2.34 10.36 -3.45
CA ARG A 123 -1.14 11.18 -3.65
C ARG A 123 -0.62 11.02 -5.07
N LEU A 124 -0.32 12.12 -5.74
CA LEU A 124 0.19 12.12 -7.11
C LEU A 124 1.30 13.15 -7.24
N LEU A 125 2.42 12.76 -7.84
CA LEU A 125 3.44 13.69 -8.31
C LEU A 125 3.16 13.97 -9.79
N LEU A 126 2.78 15.21 -10.10
CA LEU A 126 2.56 15.67 -11.47
C LEU A 126 3.81 16.41 -11.98
N LEU A 127 4.41 15.87 -13.04
CA LEU A 127 5.59 16.43 -13.69
C LEU A 127 5.25 17.01 -15.07
N ASP A 128 4.00 17.45 -15.26
CA ASP A 128 3.56 18.11 -16.49
C ASP A 128 4.41 19.36 -16.78
N ASP A 129 4.49 19.77 -18.04
CA ASP A 129 5.11 21.04 -18.41
C ASP A 129 4.33 22.25 -17.87
N VAL A 130 5.01 23.39 -17.78
CA VAL A 130 4.39 24.67 -17.40
C VAL A 130 3.37 25.07 -18.46
N GLY A 131 2.17 25.48 -18.04
CA GLY A 131 1.10 25.93 -18.94
C GLY A 131 0.04 24.88 -19.30
N LEU A 132 0.17 23.63 -18.84
CA LEU A 132 -0.80 22.54 -19.10
C LEU A 132 -2.00 22.49 -18.14
N GLY A 133 -2.18 23.51 -17.30
CA GLY A 133 -3.30 23.61 -16.35
C GLY A 133 -3.32 22.49 -15.30
N LYS A 134 -2.36 22.50 -14.37
CA LYS A 134 -2.30 21.56 -13.22
C LYS A 134 -3.31 21.94 -12.15
#